data_AF-A0A2P8NDT5-F1
#
_entry.id   AF-A0A2P8NDT5-F1
#
_cell.length_a   1.000
_cell.length_b   1.000
_cell.length_c   1.000
_cell.angle_alpha   90.00
_cell.angle_beta   90.00
_cell.angle_gamma   90.00
#
_symmetry.space_group_name_H-M   'P 1'
#
loop_
_entity.id
_entity.type
_entity.pdbx_description
1 polymer ?
#
loop_
_entity_poly.entity_id
_entity_poly.type
_entity_poly.pdbx_seq_one_letter_code
_entity_poly.pdbx_strand_id
1 'polypeptide(L)'
;MVRSGDRQDLARRHRRRDRRRRHRCPAGQGPQRHAERTAMTDKSASIALLLAALMLGTMAGFFYAFSVCVMPGLDAARPAAAIEAMQEINRAVRNPVFFTSFFVTPAVAAGAALLCWQAGRRRAAYAAGLATLTYLAGAMAPTIVVNVPLNQALAAYGDGGNGLPAADMWRAYSPAWTGWNTARGGFSIIAMAFALLALATPAAHTRETSAHKTRP
;
A
#
# COMPACT_ATOMS: atom_id res chain seq x y z
N MET A 1 -13.44 -59.01 54.19
CA MET A 1 -13.70 -59.71 52.91
C MET A 1 -14.53 -58.81 51.99
N VAL A 2 -13.87 -57.99 51.16
CA VAL A 2 -14.55 -57.20 50.12
C VAL A 2 -14.65 -58.09 48.87
N ARG A 3 -15.87 -58.36 48.41
CA ARG A 3 -16.22 -59.29 47.33
C ARG A 3 -15.51 -58.89 46.02
N SER A 4 -14.89 -59.85 45.34
CA SER A 4 -14.08 -59.67 44.12
C SER A 4 -14.85 -59.13 42.91
N GLY A 5 -16.19 -59.09 42.97
CA GLY A 5 -17.06 -58.59 41.90
C GLY A 5 -17.02 -57.06 41.70
N ASP A 6 -16.92 -56.27 42.78
CA ASP A 6 -16.99 -54.80 42.69
C ASP A 6 -15.76 -54.17 42.01
N ARG A 7 -14.59 -54.81 42.16
CA ARG A 7 -13.35 -54.33 41.52
C ARG A 7 -13.39 -54.50 39.99
N GLN A 8 -14.12 -55.49 39.48
CA GLN A 8 -14.23 -55.72 38.04
C GLN A 8 -15.20 -54.74 37.37
N ASP A 9 -16.27 -54.32 38.06
CA ASP A 9 -17.24 -53.38 37.49
C ASP A 9 -16.71 -51.93 37.47
N LEU A 10 -15.97 -51.53 38.50
CA LEU A 10 -15.23 -50.25 38.52
C LEU A 10 -14.20 -50.15 37.39
N ALA A 11 -13.44 -51.22 37.13
CA ALA A 11 -12.48 -51.27 36.03
C ALA A 11 -13.15 -51.18 34.65
N ARG A 12 -14.33 -51.82 34.48
CA ARG A 12 -15.13 -51.74 33.23
C ARG A 12 -15.71 -50.35 33.00
N ARG A 13 -16.18 -49.67 34.06
CA ARG A 13 -16.69 -48.29 34.00
C ARG A 13 -15.58 -47.29 33.65
N HIS A 14 -14.39 -47.44 34.22
CA HIS A 14 -13.22 -46.63 33.85
C HIS A 14 -12.83 -46.83 32.38
N ARG A 15 -12.73 -48.07 31.90
CA ARG A 15 -12.42 -48.35 30.49
C ARG A 15 -13.46 -47.80 29.52
N ARG A 16 -14.76 -47.82 29.87
CA ARG A 16 -15.83 -47.21 29.05
C ARG A 16 -15.76 -45.68 29.04
N ARG A 17 -15.44 -45.04 30.17
CA ARG A 17 -15.24 -43.58 30.26
C ARG A 17 -14.03 -43.13 29.43
N ASP A 18 -12.96 -43.90 29.47
CA ASP A 18 -11.72 -43.60 28.77
C ASP A 18 -11.86 -43.81 27.24
N ARG A 19 -12.58 -44.85 26.81
CA ARG A 19 -13.00 -45.00 25.39
C ARG A 19 -13.86 -43.83 24.91
N ARG A 20 -14.83 -43.35 25.71
CA ARG A 20 -15.66 -42.20 25.32
C ARG A 20 -14.87 -40.87 25.27
N ARG A 21 -13.81 -40.72 26.08
CA ARG A 21 -12.90 -39.55 25.99
C ARG A 21 -12.01 -39.59 24.75
N ARG A 22 -11.50 -40.76 24.36
CA ARG A 22 -10.71 -40.92 23.12
C ARG A 22 -11.51 -40.60 21.85
N HIS A 23 -12.83 -40.83 21.84
CA HIS A 23 -13.70 -40.46 20.73
C HIS A 23 -14.19 -38.99 20.73
N ARG A 24 -13.75 -38.18 21.70
CA ARG A 24 -14.12 -36.74 21.80
C ARG A 24 -12.92 -35.79 21.70
N CYS A 25 -11.73 -36.28 21.34
CA CYS A 25 -10.64 -35.39 20.93
C CYS A 25 -10.96 -34.84 19.53
N PRO A 26 -11.01 -33.52 19.32
CA PRO A 26 -11.15 -32.93 17.99
C PRO A 26 -9.82 -33.05 17.23
N ALA A 27 -9.39 -34.27 16.92
CA ALA A 27 -8.13 -34.57 16.25
C ALA A 27 -8.09 -34.14 14.76
N GLY A 28 -9.17 -33.54 14.24
CA GLY A 28 -9.29 -33.10 12.85
C GLY A 28 -9.22 -31.57 12.62
N GLN A 29 -9.17 -30.74 13.66
CA GLN A 29 -9.31 -29.28 13.49
C GLN A 29 -7.99 -28.54 13.18
N GLY A 30 -6.83 -29.12 13.48
CA GLY A 30 -5.53 -28.46 13.28
C GLY A 30 -5.21 -28.13 11.82
N PRO A 31 -5.23 -29.12 10.90
CA PRO A 31 -4.92 -28.89 9.49
C PRO A 31 -5.91 -27.95 8.78
N GLN A 32 -7.20 -28.08 9.10
CA GLN A 32 -8.26 -27.25 8.53
C GLN A 32 -8.14 -25.78 8.98
N ARG A 33 -7.89 -25.53 10.27
CA ARG A 33 -7.67 -24.16 10.78
C ARG A 33 -6.42 -23.50 10.20
N HIS A 34 -5.36 -24.28 9.95
CA HIS A 34 -4.16 -23.77 9.29
C HIS A 34 -4.43 -23.40 7.82
N ALA A 35 -5.15 -24.24 7.08
CA ALA A 35 -5.53 -23.98 5.69
C ALA A 35 -6.49 -22.78 5.55
N GLU A 36 -7.46 -22.63 6.45
CA GLU A 36 -8.34 -21.47 6.48
C GLU A 36 -7.57 -20.17 6.79
N ARG A 37 -6.62 -20.21 7.73
CA ARG A 37 -5.75 -19.05 8.04
C ARG A 37 -4.88 -18.64 6.87
N THR A 38 -4.28 -19.58 6.15
CA THR A 38 -3.46 -19.26 4.97
C THR A 38 -4.31 -18.69 3.85
N ALA A 39 -5.49 -19.26 3.57
CA ALA A 39 -6.42 -18.75 2.56
C ALA A 39 -6.92 -17.32 2.89
N MET A 40 -7.26 -17.05 4.15
CA MET A 40 -7.69 -15.71 4.59
C MET A 40 -6.57 -14.67 4.49
N THR A 41 -5.33 -15.07 4.81
CA THR A 41 -4.15 -14.20 4.71
C THR A 41 -3.84 -13.86 3.25
N ASP A 42 -3.99 -14.81 2.33
CA ASP A 42 -3.75 -14.58 0.90
C ASP A 42 -4.82 -13.67 0.25
N LYS A 43 -6.09 -13.84 0.63
CA LYS A 43 -7.16 -12.92 0.22
C LYS A 43 -6.89 -11.50 0.73
N SER A 44 -6.50 -11.38 1.99
CA SER A 44 -6.18 -10.08 2.61
C SER A 44 -4.99 -9.40 1.93
N ALA A 45 -3.94 -10.16 1.59
CA ALA A 45 -2.79 -9.67 0.84
C ALA A 45 -3.18 -9.12 -0.53
N SER A 46 -4.05 -9.85 -1.25
CA SER A 46 -4.50 -9.45 -2.59
C SER A 46 -5.38 -8.19 -2.55
N ILE A 47 -6.25 -8.06 -1.55
CA ILE A 47 -7.04 -6.83 -1.33
C ILE A 47 -6.13 -5.64 -1.01
N ALA A 48 -5.13 -5.84 -0.13
CA ALA A 48 -4.19 -4.78 0.23
C ALA A 48 -3.34 -4.32 -0.96
N LEU A 49 -2.90 -5.25 -1.83
CA LEU A 49 -2.18 -4.94 -3.06
C LEU A 49 -3.03 -4.16 -4.05
N LEU A 50 -4.29 -4.54 -4.23
CA LEU A 50 -5.23 -3.81 -5.08
C LEU A 50 -5.42 -2.38 -4.55
N LEU A 51 -5.63 -2.23 -3.25
CA LEU A 51 -5.79 -0.91 -2.63
C LEU A 51 -4.52 -0.06 -2.80
N ALA A 52 -3.33 -0.64 -2.57
CA ALA A 52 -2.06 0.04 -2.79
C ALA A 52 -1.92 0.51 -4.24
N ALA A 53 -2.22 -0.34 -5.22
CA ALA A 53 -2.15 0.02 -6.64
C ALA A 53 -3.09 1.17 -7.00
N LEU A 54 -4.33 1.15 -6.49
CA LEU A 54 -5.31 2.23 -6.71
C LEU A 54 -4.83 3.55 -6.12
N MET A 55 -4.29 3.55 -4.91
CA MET A 55 -3.79 4.77 -4.27
C MET A 55 -2.54 5.32 -4.97
N LEU A 56 -1.60 4.45 -5.34
CA LEU A 56 -0.42 4.81 -6.14
C LEU A 56 -0.82 5.39 -7.50
N GLY A 57 -1.80 4.77 -8.17
CA GLY A 57 -2.35 5.25 -9.43
C GLY A 57 -3.07 6.60 -9.31
N THR A 58 -3.81 6.80 -8.22
CA THR A 58 -4.44 8.10 -7.92
C THR A 58 -3.39 9.20 -7.80
N MET A 59 -2.28 8.93 -7.11
CA MET A 59 -1.18 9.88 -6.96
C MET A 59 -0.40 10.11 -8.26
N ALA A 60 -0.15 9.05 -9.02
CA ALA A 60 0.42 9.17 -10.37
C ALA A 60 -0.44 10.08 -11.26
N GLY A 61 -1.77 9.87 -11.27
CA GLY A 61 -2.72 10.68 -12.02
C GLY A 61 -2.73 12.14 -11.58
N PHE A 62 -2.71 12.39 -10.26
CA PHE A 62 -2.62 13.75 -9.71
C PHE A 62 -1.37 14.48 -10.21
N PHE A 63 -0.18 13.87 -10.05
CA PHE A 63 1.06 14.49 -10.52
C PHE A 63 1.07 14.68 -12.03
N TYR A 64 0.63 13.67 -12.79
CA TYR A 64 0.56 13.73 -14.24
C TYR A 64 -0.31 14.91 -14.71
N ALA A 65 -1.53 15.05 -14.17
CA ALA A 65 -2.44 16.13 -14.53
C ALA A 65 -1.83 17.52 -14.28
N PHE A 66 -1.07 17.68 -13.18
CA PHE A 66 -0.37 18.93 -12.92
C PHE A 66 0.70 19.23 -13.97
N SER A 67 1.52 18.24 -14.31
CA SER A 67 2.61 18.43 -15.26
C SER A 67 2.14 18.65 -16.70
N VAL A 68 1.07 17.98 -17.13
CA VAL A 68 0.63 18.02 -18.54
C VAL A 68 -0.49 19.01 -18.84
N CYS A 69 -1.22 19.48 -17.82
CA CYS A 69 -2.37 20.37 -18.01
C CYS A 69 -2.29 21.61 -17.15
N VAL A 70 -2.15 21.46 -15.82
CA VAL A 70 -2.24 22.62 -14.90
C VAL A 70 -1.08 23.58 -15.09
N MET A 71 0.16 23.09 -15.02
CA MET A 71 1.34 23.95 -15.12
C MET A 71 1.45 24.63 -16.49
N PRO A 72 1.27 23.93 -17.64
CA PRO A 72 1.20 24.60 -18.94
C PRO A 72 0.09 25.64 -19.04
N GLY A 73 -1.08 25.38 -18.44
CA GLY A 73 -2.18 26.36 -18.40
C GLY A 73 -1.84 27.61 -17.59
N LEU A 74 -1.15 27.44 -16.45
CA LEU A 74 -0.65 28.56 -15.63
C LEU A 74 0.47 29.33 -16.34
N ASP A 75 1.35 28.63 -17.06
CA ASP A 75 2.43 29.25 -17.84
C ASP A 75 1.91 30.12 -19.00
N ALA A 76 0.73 29.80 -19.54
CA ALA A 76 0.06 30.61 -20.56
C ALA A 76 -0.67 31.84 -19.98
N ALA A 77 -0.87 31.90 -18.66
CA ALA A 77 -1.53 33.01 -18.00
C ALA A 77 -0.56 34.17 -17.71
N ARG A 78 -1.10 35.32 -17.29
CA ARG A 78 -0.27 36.42 -16.76
C ARG A 78 0.44 35.94 -15.50
N PRO A 79 1.76 36.18 -15.31
CA PRO A 79 2.51 35.65 -14.18
C PRO A 79 1.91 35.95 -12.80
N ALA A 80 1.38 37.16 -12.57
CA ALA A 80 0.72 37.51 -11.32
C ALA A 80 -0.51 36.62 -11.03
N ALA A 81 -1.34 36.39 -12.04
CA ALA A 81 -2.52 35.53 -11.91
C ALA A 81 -2.13 34.05 -11.71
N ALA A 82 -1.05 33.59 -12.36
CA ALA A 82 -0.53 32.24 -12.17
C ALA A 82 -0.01 32.03 -10.73
N ILE A 83 0.70 33.01 -10.18
CA ILE A 83 1.18 32.99 -8.79
C ILE A 83 0.00 32.93 -7.82
N GLU A 84 -0.97 33.83 -7.95
CA GLU A 84 -2.18 33.86 -7.10
C GLU A 84 -2.93 32.52 -7.14
N ALA A 85 -3.20 32.00 -8.34
CA ALA A 85 -3.85 30.70 -8.51
C ALA A 85 -3.05 29.55 -7.87
N MET A 86 -1.73 29.51 -8.10
CA MET A 86 -0.88 28.44 -7.55
C MET A 86 -0.77 28.51 -6.03
N GLN A 87 -0.73 29.72 -5.45
CA GLN A 87 -0.81 29.90 -4.00
C GLN A 87 -2.12 29.32 -3.44
N GLU A 88 -3.26 29.64 -4.05
CA GLU A 88 -4.56 29.10 -3.62
C GLU A 88 -4.65 27.58 -3.79
N ILE A 89 -4.16 27.02 -4.90
CA ILE A 89 -4.08 25.57 -5.10
C ILE A 89 -3.22 24.93 -4.00
N ASN A 90 -2.08 25.51 -3.65
CA ASN A 90 -1.21 25.03 -2.58
C ASN A 90 -1.85 25.16 -1.18
N ARG A 91 -2.77 26.12 -0.98
CA ARG A 91 -3.63 26.17 0.23
C ARG A 91 -4.67 25.05 0.20
N ALA A 92 -5.39 24.89 -0.90
CA ALA A 92 -6.47 23.91 -1.05
C ALA A 92 -5.99 22.45 -0.96
N VAL A 93 -4.78 22.13 -1.43
CA VAL A 93 -4.25 20.75 -1.38
C VAL A 93 -3.97 20.28 0.04
N ARG A 94 -3.87 21.20 1.03
CA ARG A 94 -3.70 20.90 2.45
C ARG A 94 -5.03 20.54 3.10
N ASN A 95 -5.63 19.46 2.61
CA ASN A 95 -6.89 18.93 3.10
C ASN A 95 -6.76 17.44 3.52
N PRO A 96 -7.68 16.92 4.35
CA PRO A 96 -7.61 15.54 4.83
C PRO A 96 -7.64 14.47 3.73
N VAL A 97 -8.34 14.74 2.62
CA VAL A 97 -8.46 13.77 1.51
C VAL A 97 -7.11 13.59 0.84
N PHE A 98 -6.47 14.68 0.42
CA PHE A 98 -5.13 14.62 -0.17
C PHE A 98 -4.10 14.06 0.82
N PHE A 99 -4.15 14.49 2.08
CA PHE A 99 -3.26 13.98 3.11
C PHE A 99 -3.35 12.46 3.24
N THR A 100 -4.57 11.93 3.29
CA THR A 100 -4.81 10.49 3.35
C THR A 100 -4.27 9.81 2.10
N SER A 101 -4.61 10.31 0.91
CA SER A 101 -4.16 9.71 -0.34
C SER A 101 -2.65 9.77 -0.53
N PHE A 102 -1.93 10.75 0.04
CA PHE A 102 -0.48 10.89 -0.14
C PHE A 102 0.32 10.14 0.94
N PHE A 103 0.01 10.37 2.22
CA PHE A 103 0.80 9.83 3.33
C PHE A 103 0.42 8.40 3.74
N VAL A 104 -0.83 7.98 3.51
CA VAL A 104 -1.26 6.62 3.87
C VAL A 104 -0.88 5.60 2.78
N THR A 105 -0.70 6.03 1.53
CA THR A 105 -0.27 5.18 0.41
C THR A 105 0.93 4.29 0.71
N PRO A 106 2.09 4.82 1.17
CA PRO A 106 3.24 3.96 1.48
C PRO A 106 2.97 3.01 2.65
N ALA A 107 2.14 3.39 3.62
CA ALA A 107 1.76 2.50 4.72
C ALA A 107 0.92 1.31 4.23
N VAL A 108 -0.02 1.54 3.31
CA VAL A 108 -0.82 0.48 2.68
C VAL A 108 0.06 -0.45 1.84
N ALA A 109 0.98 0.11 1.04
CA ALA A 109 1.92 -0.69 0.25
C ALA A 109 2.84 -1.56 1.14
N ALA A 110 3.35 -1.00 2.24
CA ALA A 110 4.15 -1.73 3.23
C ALA A 110 3.33 -2.83 3.93
N GLY A 111 2.08 -2.53 4.30
CA GLY A 111 1.16 -3.51 4.86
C GLY A 111 0.88 -4.66 3.88
N ALA A 112 0.70 -4.36 2.60
CA ALA A 112 0.54 -5.37 1.56
C ALA A 112 1.80 -6.25 1.43
N ALA A 113 2.99 -5.67 1.50
CA ALA A 113 4.25 -6.42 1.51
C ALA A 113 4.35 -7.38 2.70
N LEU A 114 3.98 -6.92 3.91
CA LEU A 114 3.95 -7.74 5.11
C LEU A 114 2.94 -8.89 5.02
N LEU A 115 1.73 -8.61 4.52
CA LEU A 115 0.71 -9.65 4.31
C LEU A 115 1.17 -10.69 3.29
N CYS A 116 1.80 -10.27 2.20
CA CYS A 116 2.42 -11.18 1.22
C CYS A 116 3.51 -12.04 1.85
N TRP A 117 4.33 -11.45 2.73
CA TRP A 117 5.39 -12.16 3.44
C TRP A 117 4.81 -13.24 4.37
N GLN A 118 3.76 -12.91 5.11
CA GLN A 118 3.04 -13.83 6.00
C GLN A 118 2.31 -14.93 5.22
N ALA A 119 1.79 -14.64 4.03
CA ALA A 119 1.19 -15.62 3.12
C ALA A 119 2.21 -16.51 2.38
N GLY A 120 3.52 -16.35 2.63
CA GLY A 120 4.58 -17.09 1.94
C GLY A 120 4.83 -16.65 0.49
N ARG A 121 4.22 -15.56 0.03
CA ARG A 121 4.37 -14.99 -1.32
C ARG A 121 5.62 -14.10 -1.40
N ARG A 122 6.79 -14.68 -1.18
CA ARG A 122 8.08 -13.95 -1.08
C ARG A 122 8.32 -12.98 -2.24
N ARG A 123 8.10 -13.40 -3.49
CA ARG A 123 8.27 -12.54 -4.68
C ARG A 123 7.32 -11.34 -4.68
N ALA A 124 6.05 -11.57 -4.35
CA ALA A 124 5.07 -10.49 -4.22
C ALA A 124 5.41 -9.52 -3.08
N ALA A 125 5.91 -10.06 -1.96
CA ALA A 125 6.37 -9.25 -0.82
C ALA A 125 7.53 -8.33 -1.21
N TYR A 126 8.53 -8.84 -1.94
CA TYR A 126 9.64 -8.01 -2.44
C TYR A 126 9.16 -6.95 -3.43
N ALA A 127 8.29 -7.30 -4.38
CA ALA A 127 7.74 -6.33 -5.33
C ALA A 127 6.92 -5.23 -4.61
N ALA A 128 6.07 -5.56 -3.64
CA ALA A 128 5.35 -4.57 -2.85
C ALA A 128 6.27 -3.72 -1.95
N GLY A 129 7.35 -4.31 -1.44
CA GLY A 129 8.42 -3.58 -0.74
C GLY A 129 9.11 -2.57 -1.65
N LEU A 130 9.44 -2.96 -2.89
CA LEU A 130 9.97 -2.04 -3.89
C LEU A 130 8.98 -0.93 -4.23
N ALA A 131 7.69 -1.24 -4.42
CA ALA A 131 6.65 -0.22 -4.61
C ALA A 131 6.67 0.84 -3.50
N THR A 132 6.77 0.39 -2.25
CA THR A 132 6.86 1.26 -1.07
C THR A 132 8.08 2.17 -1.12
N LEU A 133 9.27 1.59 -1.31
CA LEU A 133 10.54 2.33 -1.33
C LEU A 133 10.60 3.31 -2.52
N THR A 134 10.15 2.89 -3.70
CA THR A 134 10.06 3.73 -4.89
C THR A 134 9.17 4.95 -4.65
N TYR A 135 8.00 4.77 -4.03
CA TYR A 135 7.10 5.89 -3.73
C TYR A 135 7.69 6.83 -2.66
N LEU A 136 8.28 6.29 -1.60
CA LEU A 136 8.92 7.08 -0.55
C LEU A 136 10.07 7.93 -1.11
N ALA A 137 10.97 7.32 -1.88
CA ALA A 137 12.13 8.00 -2.44
C ALA A 137 11.78 8.95 -3.58
N GLY A 138 10.83 8.58 -4.43
CA GLY A 138 10.55 9.31 -5.67
C GLY A 138 9.37 10.28 -5.61
N ALA A 139 8.40 10.06 -4.72
CA ALA A 139 7.25 10.94 -4.55
C ALA A 139 7.33 11.73 -3.23
N MET A 140 7.54 11.03 -2.11
CA MET A 140 7.48 11.64 -0.77
C MET A 140 8.70 12.52 -0.47
N ALA A 141 9.90 12.03 -0.72
CA ALA A 141 11.12 12.80 -0.45
C ALA A 141 11.21 14.09 -1.28
N PRO A 142 10.98 14.11 -2.61
CA PRO A 142 10.99 15.37 -3.38
C PRO A 142 9.89 16.34 -2.95
N THR A 143 8.74 15.80 -2.49
CA THR A 143 7.67 16.65 -1.94
C THR A 143 8.16 17.42 -0.72
N ILE A 144 8.82 16.75 0.23
CA ILE A 144 9.30 17.37 1.47
C ILE A 144 10.50 18.28 1.22
N VAL A 145 11.47 17.82 0.41
CA VAL A 145 12.77 18.48 0.26
C VAL A 145 12.76 19.58 -0.80
N VAL A 146 11.86 19.52 -1.79
CA VAL A 146 11.86 20.44 -2.92
C VAL A 146 10.53 21.16 -3.10
N ASN A 147 9.44 20.43 -3.35
CA ASN A 147 8.19 21.07 -3.75
C ASN A 147 7.54 21.87 -2.60
N VAL A 148 7.58 21.38 -1.36
CA VAL A 148 7.07 22.13 -0.20
C VAL A 148 7.87 23.41 0.04
N PRO A 149 9.21 23.41 0.06
CA PRO A 149 10.01 24.64 0.12
C PRO A 149 9.72 25.62 -1.01
N LEU A 150 9.60 25.14 -2.26
CA LEU A 150 9.21 25.99 -3.40
C LEU A 150 7.84 26.63 -3.19
N ASN A 151 6.86 25.85 -2.71
CA ASN A 151 5.52 26.33 -2.41
C ASN A 151 5.51 27.38 -1.28
N GLN A 152 6.35 27.21 -0.26
CA GLN A 152 6.50 28.16 0.84
C GLN A 152 7.14 29.47 0.37
N ALA A 153 8.18 29.39 -0.47
CA ALA A 153 8.79 30.57 -1.09
C ALA A 153 7.79 31.33 -1.98
N LEU A 154 6.97 30.60 -2.75
CA LEU A 154 5.91 31.19 -3.54
C LEU A 154 4.82 31.81 -2.65
N ALA A 155 4.45 31.17 -1.54
CA ALA A 155 3.44 31.68 -0.61
C ALA A 155 3.87 32.98 0.08
N ALA A 156 5.17 33.19 0.31
CA ALA A 156 5.71 34.42 0.89
C ALA A 156 5.82 35.58 -0.11
N TYR A 157 5.62 35.33 -1.41
CA TYR A 157 5.60 36.38 -2.42
C TYR A 157 4.33 37.22 -2.31
N GLY A 158 4.49 38.54 -2.11
CA GLY A 158 3.38 39.51 -2.00
C GLY A 158 3.07 40.00 -0.58
N ASP A 159 3.48 39.27 0.47
CA ASP A 159 3.26 39.62 1.89
C ASP A 159 4.28 40.66 2.43
N GLY A 160 4.87 41.50 1.56
CA GLY A 160 5.82 42.56 1.93
C GLY A 160 7.30 42.36 1.53
N GLY A 161 7.64 41.37 0.69
CA GLY A 161 8.95 41.25 0.01
C GLY A 161 8.77 40.93 -1.48
N ASN A 162 9.71 41.11 -2.41
CA ASN A 162 11.14 41.47 -2.45
C ASN A 162 11.44 42.44 -3.63
N GLY A 163 10.40 43.11 -4.15
CA GLY A 163 10.50 44.03 -5.30
C GLY A 163 10.73 43.36 -6.66
N LEU A 164 10.84 42.02 -6.72
CA LEU A 164 11.06 41.31 -7.99
C LEU A 164 9.78 41.27 -8.84
N PRO A 165 9.87 41.53 -10.15
CA PRO A 165 8.76 41.37 -11.09
C PRO A 165 8.15 39.97 -11.03
N ALA A 166 6.82 39.88 -11.08
CA ALA A 166 6.10 38.59 -11.03
C ALA A 166 6.56 37.60 -12.12
N ALA A 167 6.95 38.11 -13.29
CA ALA A 167 7.50 37.30 -14.37
C ALA A 167 8.81 36.58 -13.98
N ASP A 168 9.67 37.22 -13.18
CA ASP A 168 10.94 36.63 -12.75
C ASP A 168 10.71 35.56 -11.69
N MET A 169 9.82 35.83 -10.74
CA MET A 169 9.43 34.85 -9.73
C MET A 169 8.80 33.60 -10.37
N TRP A 170 7.86 33.78 -11.31
CA TRP A 170 7.22 32.66 -11.99
C TRP A 170 8.20 31.85 -12.85
N ARG A 171 9.11 32.51 -13.57
CA ARG A 171 10.16 31.85 -14.37
C ARG A 171 11.11 31.02 -13.52
N ALA A 172 11.41 31.43 -12.29
CA ALA A 172 12.23 30.65 -11.37
C ALA A 172 11.44 29.47 -10.77
N TYR A 173 10.15 29.66 -10.48
CA TYR A 173 9.31 28.66 -9.83
C TYR A 173 8.82 27.55 -10.78
N SER A 174 8.19 27.91 -11.90
CA SER A 174 7.40 26.97 -12.71
C SER A 174 8.21 25.80 -13.26
N PRO A 175 9.37 26.00 -13.94
CA PRO A 175 10.14 24.89 -14.49
C PRO A 175 10.69 23.95 -13.42
N ALA A 176 11.20 24.51 -12.32
CA ALA A 176 11.75 23.73 -11.22
C ALA A 176 10.66 22.90 -10.53
N TRP A 177 9.53 23.53 -10.21
CA TRP A 177 8.39 22.85 -9.58
C TRP A 177 7.84 21.74 -10.48
N THR A 178 7.63 22.04 -11.77
CA THR A 178 7.08 21.11 -12.76
C THR A 178 8.00 19.93 -13.01
N GLY A 179 9.32 20.16 -13.12
CA GLY A 179 10.30 19.08 -13.30
C GLY A 179 10.25 18.06 -12.17
N TRP A 180 10.27 18.53 -10.92
CA TRP A 180 10.15 17.65 -9.75
C TRP A 180 8.76 17.03 -9.63
N ASN A 181 7.69 17.72 -10.01
CA ASN A 181 6.35 17.14 -10.08
C ASN A 181 6.26 15.98 -11.08
N THR A 182 6.84 16.14 -12.27
CA THR A 182 6.91 15.09 -13.29
C THR A 182 7.68 13.87 -12.78
N ALA A 183 8.82 14.09 -12.10
CA ALA A 183 9.56 13.01 -11.47
C ALA A 183 8.69 12.24 -10.44
N ARG A 184 7.99 12.96 -9.55
CA ARG A 184 7.06 12.34 -8.58
C ARG A 184 5.98 11.50 -9.26
N GLY A 185 5.43 11.97 -10.38
CA GLY A 185 4.50 11.22 -11.22
C GLY A 185 5.12 9.93 -11.76
N GLY A 186 6.29 10.01 -12.38
CA GLY A 186 7.00 8.86 -12.94
C GLY A 186 7.31 7.78 -11.89
N PHE A 187 7.84 8.18 -10.73
CA PHE A 187 8.09 7.24 -9.63
C PHE A 187 6.81 6.63 -9.06
N SER A 188 5.71 7.38 -9.01
CA SER A 188 4.40 6.85 -8.58
C SER A 188 3.87 5.81 -9.57
N ILE A 189 4.07 6.00 -10.88
CA ILE A 189 3.73 5.01 -11.92
C ILE A 189 4.56 3.74 -11.75
N ILE A 190 5.88 3.86 -11.55
CA ILE A 190 6.78 2.72 -11.34
C ILE A 190 6.38 1.95 -10.08
N ALA A 191 6.08 2.66 -8.98
CA ALA A 191 5.60 2.05 -7.75
C ALA A 191 4.27 1.31 -7.96
N MET A 192 3.33 1.90 -8.71
CA MET A 192 2.08 1.23 -9.08
C MET A 192 2.34 -0.05 -9.89
N ALA A 193 3.27 -0.01 -10.85
CA ALA A 193 3.64 -1.18 -11.64
C ALA A 193 4.19 -2.32 -10.77
N PHE A 194 5.01 -2.01 -9.76
CA PHE A 194 5.47 -3.01 -8.79
C PHE A 194 4.32 -3.59 -7.95
N ALA A 195 3.36 -2.78 -7.51
CA ALA A 195 2.19 -3.27 -6.79
C ALA A 195 1.31 -4.19 -7.66
N LEU A 196 1.10 -3.84 -8.93
CA LEU A 196 0.38 -4.66 -9.90
C LEU A 196 1.13 -5.98 -10.20
N LEU A 197 2.45 -5.94 -10.34
CA LEU A 197 3.27 -7.14 -10.51
C LEU A 197 3.19 -8.07 -9.29
N ALA A 198 3.22 -7.50 -8.08
CA ALA A 198 3.00 -8.26 -6.85
C ALA A 198 1.63 -8.95 -6.85
N LEU A 199 0.58 -8.23 -7.27
CA LEU A 199 -0.78 -8.75 -7.36
C LEU A 199 -0.89 -9.90 -8.37
N ALA A 200 -0.24 -9.76 -9.53
CA ALA A 200 -0.23 -10.76 -10.59
C ALA A 200 0.62 -12.00 -10.26
N THR A 201 1.48 -11.95 -9.23
CA THR A 201 2.35 -13.07 -8.85
C THR A 201 1.56 -14.15 -8.09
N PRO A 202 1.38 -15.37 -8.63
CA PRO A 202 0.58 -16.42 -7.99
C PRO A 202 1.22 -16.95 -6.70
N ALA A 203 0.39 -17.45 -5.79
CA ALA A 203 0.87 -18.21 -4.63
C ALA A 203 1.51 -19.53 -5.08
N ALA A 204 2.63 -19.91 -4.44
CA ALA A 204 3.34 -21.15 -4.77
C ALA A 204 2.48 -22.41 -4.61
N HIS A 205 1.45 -22.37 -3.74
CA HIS A 205 0.54 -23.48 -3.45
C HIS A 205 -0.34 -23.89 -4.65
N THR A 206 -0.51 -23.03 -5.65
CA THR A 206 -1.31 -23.34 -6.84
C THR A 206 -0.65 -24.35 -7.79
N ARG A 207 0.65 -24.68 -7.58
CA ARG A 207 1.37 -25.62 -8.46
C ARG A 207 1.17 -27.10 -8.09
N GLU A 208 0.87 -27.44 -6.83
CA GLU A 208 0.77 -28.84 -6.40
C GLU A 208 -0.57 -29.51 -6.74
N THR A 209 -1.67 -28.77 -6.74
CA THR A 209 -2.99 -29.33 -7.08
C THR A 209 -3.10 -29.79 -8.53
N SER A 210 -2.31 -29.22 -9.45
CA SER A 210 -2.29 -29.64 -10.85
C SER A 210 -1.42 -30.88 -11.09
N ALA A 211 -0.41 -31.13 -10.25
CA ALA A 211 0.47 -32.28 -10.39
C ALA A 211 -0.15 -33.59 -9.85
N HIS A 212 -1.12 -33.51 -8.94
CA HIS A 212 -1.77 -34.71 -8.40
C HIS A 212 -2.88 -35.26 -9.31
N LYS A 213 -3.43 -34.44 -10.23
CA LYS A 213 -4.51 -34.85 -11.16
C LYS A 213 -4.03 -35.57 -12.42
N THR A 214 -2.71 -35.72 -12.61
CA THR A 214 -2.11 -36.33 -13.81
C THR A 214 -1.33 -37.61 -13.54
N ARG A 215 -1.54 -38.27 -12.39
CA ARG A 215 -1.06 -39.65 -12.21
C ARG A 215 -2.18 -40.62 -12.57
N PRO A 216 -2.03 -41.40 -13.66
CA PRO A 216 -2.95 -42.49 -14.00
C PRO A 216 -2.91 -43.60 -12.95
#